data_AF-A0A925B9N4-F1
#
_entry.id   AF-A0A925B9N4-F1
#
_cell.length_a   1.000
_cell.length_b   1.000
_cell.length_c   1.000
_cell.angle_alpha   90.00
_cell.angle_beta   90.00
_cell.angle_gamma   90.00
#
_symmetry.space_group_name_H-M   'P 1'
#
loop_
_entity.id
_entity.type
_entity.pdbx_description
1 polymer ?
#
loop_
_entity_poly.entity_id
_entity_poly.type
_entity_poly.pdbx_seq_one_letter_code
_entity_poly.pdbx_strand_id
1 'polypeptide(L)'
;RMYPDRSVSITDEWTTGDRPVRASFQWLTTATVTRTSDGVRLEQAGRSLNLRVAASGPFTVAIEDVSQPRGVQDSPNPGLYRLVFSVETGGGSRGKIAITAMPSR
;
A
#
# COMPACT_ATOMS: atom_id res chain seq x y z
N ARG A 1 0.54 -6.00 13.41
CA ARG A 1 1.53 -6.48 14.41
C ARG A 1 2.75 -5.57 14.42
N MET A 2 3.19 -5.12 15.58
CA MET A 2 4.46 -4.38 15.75
C MET A 2 5.56 -5.35 16.22
N TYR A 3 6.80 -5.11 15.79
CA TYR A 3 7.97 -5.92 16.12
C TYR A 3 9.01 -5.14 16.94
N PRO A 4 9.94 -5.81 17.66
CA PRO A 4 10.98 -5.14 18.46
C PRO A 4 11.92 -4.24 17.66
N ASP A 5 12.12 -4.50 16.37
CA ASP A 5 12.90 -3.68 15.44
C ASP A 5 12.12 -2.43 14.95
N ARG A 6 10.96 -2.17 15.54
CA ARG A 6 10.02 -1.08 15.21
C ARG A 6 9.37 -1.22 13.83
N SER A 7 9.52 -2.36 13.16
CA SER A 7 8.72 -2.64 11.98
C SER A 7 7.27 -2.94 12.36
N VAL A 8 6.36 -2.64 11.44
CA VAL A 8 4.93 -2.93 11.58
C VAL A 8 4.48 -3.75 10.38
N SER A 9 3.90 -4.91 10.63
CA SER A 9 3.23 -5.70 9.61
C SER A 9 1.71 -5.51 9.71
N ILE A 10 1.10 -5.14 8.60
CA ILE A 10 -0.35 -5.06 8.40
C ILE A 10 -0.69 -6.19 7.44
N THR A 11 -1.70 -6.97 7.77
CA THR A 11 -2.07 -8.15 6.98
C THR A 11 -3.57 -8.20 6.84
N ASP A 12 -4.02 -8.27 5.61
CA ASP A 12 -5.41 -8.52 5.27
C ASP A 12 -5.52 -9.87 4.59
N GLU A 13 -6.55 -10.63 4.97
CA GLU A 13 -6.87 -11.94 4.42
C GLU A 13 -8.34 -11.97 4.04
N TRP A 14 -8.65 -12.62 2.92
CA TRP A 14 -10.01 -12.70 2.39
C TRP A 14 -10.27 -14.06 1.73
N THR A 15 -11.55 -14.36 1.52
CA THR A 15 -12.01 -15.49 0.70
C THR A 15 -12.94 -14.95 -0.37
N THR A 16 -12.76 -15.39 -1.61
CA THR A 16 -13.58 -14.98 -2.75
C THR A 16 -14.77 -15.92 -2.93
N GLY A 17 -15.87 -15.38 -3.47
CA GLY A 17 -16.94 -16.22 -4.05
C GLY A 17 -16.51 -16.81 -5.40
N ASP A 18 -17.44 -17.27 -6.22
CA ASP A 18 -17.12 -18.00 -7.46
C ASP A 18 -16.40 -17.17 -8.54
N ARG A 19 -16.37 -15.84 -8.40
CA ARG A 19 -15.73 -14.92 -9.35
C ARG A 19 -14.39 -14.42 -8.82
N PRO A 20 -13.41 -14.19 -9.72
CA PRO A 20 -12.16 -13.53 -9.33
C PRO A 20 -12.45 -12.11 -8.83
N VAL A 21 -11.62 -11.64 -7.91
CA VAL A 21 -11.68 -10.28 -7.38
C VAL A 21 -10.31 -9.64 -7.40
N ARG A 22 -10.30 -8.32 -7.60
CA ARG A 22 -9.14 -7.47 -7.33
C ARG A 22 -9.30 -6.86 -5.94
N ALA A 23 -8.51 -7.34 -4.98
CA ALA A 23 -8.41 -6.72 -3.66
C ALA A 23 -7.38 -5.59 -3.70
N SER A 24 -7.59 -4.53 -2.92
CA SER A 24 -6.63 -3.43 -2.80
C SER A 24 -6.42 -2.97 -1.37
N PHE A 25 -5.15 -2.73 -1.02
CA PHE A 25 -4.74 -2.04 0.20
C PHE A 25 -4.28 -0.62 -0.17
N GLN A 26 -4.69 0.38 0.59
CA GLN A 26 -4.34 1.78 0.32
C GLN A 26 -3.50 2.38 1.45
N TRP A 27 -2.49 3.16 1.09
CA TRP A 27 -1.66 3.92 2.02
C TRP A 27 -1.61 5.39 1.57
N LEU A 28 -1.95 6.32 2.46
CA LEU A 28 -1.88 7.75 2.20
C LEU A 28 -0.61 8.33 2.85
N THR A 29 0.11 9.20 2.13
CA THR A 29 1.36 9.78 2.64
C THR A 29 1.67 11.12 1.98
N THR A 30 2.37 12.00 2.70
CA THR A 30 2.98 13.22 2.15
C THR A 30 4.48 13.07 1.91
N ALA A 31 5.03 11.88 2.13
CA ALA A 31 6.42 11.56 1.85
C ALA A 31 6.68 11.46 0.34
N THR A 32 7.92 11.72 -0.06
CA THR A 32 8.39 11.38 -1.41
C THR A 32 8.36 9.85 -1.57
N VAL A 33 7.75 9.37 -2.64
CA VAL A 33 7.55 7.94 -2.90
C VAL A 33 8.46 7.50 -4.04
N THR A 34 9.29 6.48 -3.78
CA THR A 34 10.12 5.83 -4.82
C THR A 34 9.78 4.36 -4.90
N ARG A 35 9.57 3.83 -6.12
CA ARG A 35 9.37 2.39 -6.32
C ARG A 35 10.67 1.62 -6.08
N THR A 36 10.55 0.44 -5.50
CA THR A 36 11.65 -0.51 -5.29
C THR A 36 11.26 -1.87 -5.88
N SER A 37 12.17 -2.83 -5.88
CA SER A 37 11.89 -4.18 -6.41
C SER A 37 10.90 -4.97 -5.55
N ASP A 38 10.76 -4.65 -4.26
CA ASP A 38 9.94 -5.37 -3.28
C ASP A 38 8.81 -4.52 -2.67
N GLY A 39 8.60 -3.30 -3.19
CA GLY A 39 7.51 -2.41 -2.78
C GLY A 39 7.84 -0.94 -3.04
N VAL A 40 7.83 -0.10 -2.01
CA VAL A 40 8.16 1.33 -2.11
C VAL A 40 8.99 1.83 -0.94
N ARG A 41 9.80 2.86 -1.18
CA ARG A 41 10.49 3.65 -0.17
C ARG A 41 9.81 5.01 -0.03
N LEU A 42 9.50 5.38 1.21
CA LEU A 42 8.98 6.69 1.58
C LEU A 42 10.09 7.50 2.23
N GLU A 43 10.24 8.76 1.83
CA GLU A 43 11.21 9.69 2.41
C GLU A 43 10.56 11.00 2.84
N GLN A 44 10.79 11.40 4.09
CA GLN A 44 10.27 12.65 4.64
C GLN A 44 11.21 13.18 5.73
N ALA A 45 11.59 14.46 5.64
CA ALA A 45 12.44 15.14 6.63
C ALA A 45 13.73 14.35 6.98
N GLY A 46 14.41 13.81 5.96
CA GLY A 46 15.64 13.04 6.12
C GLY A 46 15.47 11.68 6.78
N ARG A 47 14.24 11.19 6.94
CA ARG A 47 13.92 9.85 7.44
C ARG A 47 13.32 9.01 6.33
N SER A 48 13.55 7.70 6.38
CA SER A 48 13.03 6.78 5.39
C SER A 48 12.23 5.62 6.00
N LEU A 49 11.22 5.15 5.27
CA LEU A 49 10.40 3.98 5.61
C LEU A 49 10.24 3.12 4.36
N ASN A 50 10.65 1.85 4.44
CA ASN A 50 10.42 0.89 3.37
C ASN A 50 9.10 0.16 3.62
N LEU A 51 8.21 0.15 2.63
CA LEU A 51 7.02 -0.68 2.61
C LEU A 51 7.29 -1.88 1.72
N ARG A 52 7.50 -3.05 2.33
CA ARG A 52 7.60 -4.32 1.61
C ARG A 52 6.24 -4.98 1.46
N VAL A 53 5.99 -5.56 0.31
CA VAL A 53 4.72 -6.19 -0.03
C VAL A 53 4.94 -7.69 -0.23
N ALA A 54 4.17 -8.50 0.49
CA ALA A 54 4.03 -9.92 0.23
C ALA A 54 2.56 -10.22 -0.06
N ALA A 55 2.27 -10.87 -1.17
CA ALA A 55 0.90 -11.20 -1.59
C ALA A 55 0.79 -12.68 -1.97
N SER A 56 -0.40 -13.25 -1.86
CA SER A 56 -0.69 -14.63 -2.28
C SER A 56 -0.66 -14.83 -3.80
N GLY A 57 -0.50 -13.76 -4.59
CA GLY A 57 -0.43 -13.79 -6.04
C GLY A 57 0.29 -12.55 -6.59
N PRO A 58 0.35 -12.38 -7.92
CA PRO A 58 0.92 -11.19 -8.54
C PRO A 58 0.25 -9.93 -8.00
N PHE A 59 1.05 -8.92 -7.69
CA PHE A 59 0.56 -7.64 -7.20
C PHE A 59 1.05 -6.48 -8.06
N THR A 60 0.31 -5.39 -8.02
CA THR A 60 0.71 -4.11 -8.62
C THR A 60 0.73 -3.01 -7.57
N VAL A 61 1.53 -1.98 -7.82
CA VAL A 61 1.56 -0.76 -7.00
C VAL A 61 1.30 0.43 -7.89
N ALA A 62 0.19 1.12 -7.67
CA ALA A 62 -0.06 2.44 -8.24
C ALA A 62 0.33 3.52 -7.23
N ILE A 63 0.90 4.62 -7.73
CA ILE A 63 1.22 5.82 -6.94
C ILE A 63 0.42 6.93 -7.60
N GLU A 64 -0.55 7.47 -6.88
CA GLU A 64 -1.48 8.48 -7.37
C GLU A 64 -1.24 9.78 -6.62
N ASP A 65 -1.06 10.89 -7.35
CA ASP A 65 -1.22 12.22 -6.78
C ASP A 65 -2.71 12.44 -6.48
N VAL A 66 -3.03 12.64 -5.20
CA VAL A 66 -4.38 12.92 -4.73
C VAL A 66 -4.44 14.28 -4.03
N SER A 67 -3.53 15.19 -4.42
CA SER A 67 -3.44 16.52 -3.84
C SER A 67 -4.56 17.46 -4.25
N GLN A 68 -5.15 17.23 -5.41
CA GLN A 68 -6.24 18.02 -5.94
C GLN A 68 -7.60 17.43 -5.55
N PRO A 69 -8.59 18.28 -5.23
CA PRO A 69 -9.95 17.83 -4.94
C PRO A 69 -10.55 17.14 -6.17
N ARG A 70 -11.40 16.12 -5.93
CA ARG A 70 -12.15 15.45 -7.01
C ARG A 70 -13.58 15.96 -7.10
N GLY A 71 -14.20 16.26 -5.97
CA GLY A 71 -15.51 16.90 -5.87
C GLY A 71 -15.41 18.39 -5.56
N VAL A 72 -16.49 19.13 -5.85
CA VAL A 72 -16.60 20.57 -5.56
C VAL A 72 -16.66 20.87 -4.06
N GLN A 73 -17.02 19.88 -3.24
CA GLN A 73 -17.07 19.95 -1.79
C GLN A 73 -15.73 19.61 -1.10
N ASP A 74 -14.74 19.12 -1.86
CA ASP A 74 -13.47 18.68 -1.29
C ASP A 74 -12.49 19.86 -1.20
N SER A 75 -11.69 19.88 -0.13
CA SER A 75 -10.56 20.81 -0.02
C SER A 75 -9.28 20.18 -0.61
N PRO A 76 -8.35 20.99 -1.14
CA PRO A 76 -7.04 20.51 -1.56
C PRO A 76 -6.27 19.84 -0.41
N ASN A 77 -5.46 18.83 -0.73
CA ASN A 77 -4.54 18.14 0.18
C ASN A 77 -3.10 18.22 -0.37
N PRO A 78 -2.45 19.40 -0.38
CA PRO A 78 -1.18 19.59 -1.07
C PRO A 78 -0.11 18.55 -0.67
N GLY A 79 0.51 17.93 -1.66
CA GLY A 79 1.56 16.92 -1.47
C GLY A 79 1.08 15.54 -1.01
N LEU A 80 -0.23 15.28 -0.95
CA LEU A 80 -0.77 13.97 -0.59
C LEU A 80 -0.71 12.99 -1.78
N TYR A 81 -0.06 11.86 -1.55
CA TYR A 81 -0.04 10.71 -2.45
C TYR A 81 -0.85 9.55 -1.86
N ARG A 82 -1.49 8.80 -2.76
CA ARG A 82 -2.12 7.52 -2.46
C ARG A 82 -1.36 6.39 -3.14
N LEU A 83 -0.93 5.42 -2.34
CA LEU A 83 -0.38 4.16 -2.80
C LEU A 83 -1.49 3.13 -2.84
N VAL A 84 -1.65 2.43 -3.95
CA VAL A 84 -2.65 1.38 -4.10
C VAL A 84 -1.94 0.08 -4.45
N PHE A 85 -1.91 -0.84 -3.50
CA PHE A 85 -1.38 -2.19 -3.68
C PHE A 85 -2.53 -3.10 -4.07
N SER A 86 -2.51 -3.67 -5.28
CA SER A 86 -3.62 -4.51 -5.78
C SER A 86 -3.17 -5.95 -5.97
N VAL A 87 -4.01 -6.91 -5.60
CA VAL A 87 -3.79 -8.36 -5.77
C VAL A 87 -5.00 -8.97 -6.45
N GLU A 88 -4.77 -9.69 -7.55
CA GLU A 88 -5.79 -10.50 -8.19
C GLU A 88 -5.92 -11.84 -7.45
N THR A 89 -7.14 -12.21 -7.06
CA THR A 89 -7.44 -13.49 -6.42
C THR A 89 -8.49 -14.22 -7.24
N GLY A 90 -8.24 -15.48 -7.60
CA GLY A 90 -9.19 -16.33 -8.32
C GLY A 90 -10.49 -16.56 -7.55
N GLY A 91 -11.53 -17.04 -8.23
CA GLY A 91 -12.78 -17.45 -7.58
C GLY A 91 -12.59 -18.66 -6.66
N GLY A 92 -13.40 -18.77 -5.61
CA GLY A 92 -13.37 -19.85 -4.63
C GLY A 92 -12.02 -19.98 -3.88
N SER A 93 -11.22 -18.92 -3.87
CA SER A 93 -9.84 -18.95 -3.39
C SER A 93 -9.66 -18.04 -2.18
N ARG A 94 -8.61 -18.31 -1.40
CA ARG A 94 -8.16 -17.40 -0.34
C ARG A 94 -7.10 -16.46 -0.89
N GLY A 95 -7.22 -15.19 -0.55
CA GLY A 95 -6.23 -14.17 -0.85
C GLY A 95 -5.64 -13.57 0.41
N LYS A 96 -4.42 -13.06 0.28
CA LYS A 96 -3.68 -12.40 1.35
C LYS A 96 -2.80 -11.30 0.80
N ILE A 97 -2.74 -10.18 1.49
CA ILE A 97 -1.69 -9.17 1.33
C ILE A 97 -1.10 -8.82 2.69
N ALA A 98 0.21 -8.72 2.76
CA ALA A 98 0.95 -8.29 3.92
C ALA A 98 1.86 -7.12 3.53
N ILE A 99 1.68 -5.99 4.20
CA ILE A 99 2.52 -4.81 4.08
C ILE A 99 3.39 -4.73 5.32
N THR A 100 4.71 -4.78 5.15
CA THR A 100 5.67 -4.60 6.25
C THR A 100 6.35 -3.24 6.11
N ALA A 101 5.99 -2.32 6.99
CA ALA A 101 6.60 -1.01 7.13
C ALA A 101 7.83 -1.11 8.03
N MET A 102 9.03 -0.88 7.48
CA MET A 102 10.29 -0.97 8.22
C MET A 102 11.00 0.38 8.17
N PRO A 103 11.34 0.97 9.33
CA PRO A 103 12.21 2.14 9.37
C PRO A 103 13.55 1.82 8.68
N SER A 104 14.05 2.76 7.90
CA SER A 104 15.41 2.72 7.36
C SER A 104 16.15 4.01 7.68
N ARG A 105 17.47 4.00 7.48
CA ARG A 105 18.31 5.18 7.69
C ARG A 105 18.05 6.26 6.64
#